data_AF-A0A1L0AMH7-F1
#
_entry.id   AF-A0A1L0AMH7-F1
#
_cell.length_a   1.000
_cell.length_b   1.000
_cell.length_c   1.000
_cell.angle_alpha   90.00
_cell.angle_beta   90.00
_cell.angle_gamma   90.00
#
_symmetry.space_group_name_H-M   'P 1'
#
loop_
_entity.id
_entity.type
_entity.pdbx_description
1 polymer ?
#
loop_
_entity_poly.entity_id
_entity_poly.type
_entity_poly.pdbx_seq_one_letter_code
_entity_poly.pdbx_strand_id
1 'polypeptide(L)'
;MNVRKVKELVELGKMKPAGMHLFNNRSDAQGYSSEQRNVQLAREYEEKIKLNQPAWLFFTNLAPSYKRDSIWWIMSAKKEETRLKRLGILIASSEAALKIPTLRKK
;
A
#
# COMPACT_ATOMS: atom_id res chain seq x y z
N MET A 1 13.88 0.49 0.55
CA MET A 1 14.97 0.38 1.53
C MET A 1 16.02 -0.58 0.98
N ASN A 2 17.09 -0.08 0.37
CA ASN A 2 18.28 -0.88 -0.01
C ASN A 2 19.52 0.00 -0.24
N VAL A 3 19.53 1.20 0.34
CA VAL A 3 20.52 2.26 0.07
C VAL A 3 21.89 1.95 0.69
N ARG A 4 21.97 0.99 1.62
CA ARG A 4 23.24 0.65 2.30
C ARG A 4 24.16 -0.21 1.42
N LYS A 5 23.61 -1.15 0.63
CA LYS A 5 24.40 -2.02 -0.26
C LYS A 5 25.04 -1.29 -1.46
N VAL A 6 24.56 -0.09 -1.78
CA VAL A 6 25.10 0.69 -2.91
C VAL A 6 26.44 1.33 -2.54
N LYS A 7 26.65 1.72 -1.27
CA LYS A 7 27.91 2.34 -0.84
C LYS A 7 29.09 1.37 -0.90
N GLU A 8 28.90 0.11 -0.48
CA GLU A 8 29.97 -0.90 -0.50
C GLU A 8 30.41 -1.30 -1.92
N LEU A 9 29.51 -1.21 -2.91
CA LEU A 9 29.82 -1.56 -4.30
C LEU A 9 30.54 -0.44 -5.09
N VAL A 10 30.47 0.80 -4.59
CA VAL A 10 31.18 1.95 -5.18
C VAL A 10 32.66 1.91 -4.80
N GLU A 11 33.00 1.52 -3.57
CA GLU A 11 34.39 1.40 -3.11
C GLU A 11 35.14 0.25 -3.81
N LEU A 12 34.44 -0.78 -4.28
CA LEU A 12 35.04 -1.93 -4.97
C LEU A 12 35.27 -1.76 -6.48
N GLY A 13 34.96 -0.58 -7.07
CA GLY A 13 35.27 -0.29 -8.48
C GLY A 13 34.55 -1.15 -9.53
N LYS A 14 33.51 -1.91 -9.14
CA LYS A 14 32.77 -2.83 -10.03
C LYS A 14 31.53 -2.20 -10.69
N MET A 15 31.39 -0.88 -10.63
CA MET A 15 30.23 -0.17 -11.15
C MET A 15 30.37 0.06 -12.67
N LYS A 16 29.45 -0.54 -13.47
CA LYS A 16 29.41 -0.35 -14.93
C LYS A 16 28.76 1.01 -15.27
N PRO A 17 29.25 1.72 -16.32
CA PRO A 17 28.76 3.06 -16.69
C PRO A 17 27.26 3.09 -17.06
N ALA A 18 26.69 1.97 -17.52
CA ALA A 18 25.25 1.85 -17.78
C ALA A 18 24.38 1.98 -16.50
N GLY A 19 24.91 1.62 -15.32
CA GLY A 19 24.21 1.76 -14.05
C GLY A 19 24.19 3.20 -13.50
N MET A 20 25.20 4.01 -13.87
CA MET A 20 25.30 5.42 -13.47
C MET A 20 24.25 6.27 -14.17
N HIS A 21 23.98 6.04 -15.46
CA HIS A 21 22.96 6.78 -16.20
C HIS A 21 21.54 6.54 -15.67
N LEU A 22 21.22 5.30 -15.28
CA LEU A 22 19.91 4.96 -14.71
C LEU A 22 19.70 5.54 -13.30
N PHE A 23 20.79 5.85 -12.59
CA PHE A 23 20.77 6.50 -11.29
C PHE A 23 20.67 8.03 -11.43
N ASN A 24 21.39 8.62 -12.39
CA ASN A 24 21.47 10.06 -12.59
C ASN A 24 20.25 10.65 -13.32
N ASN A 25 19.53 9.84 -14.12
CA ASN A 25 18.30 10.26 -14.80
C ASN A 25 17.03 10.08 -13.93
N ARG A 26 17.19 9.84 -12.61
CA ARG A 26 16.08 9.79 -11.67
C ARG A 26 15.74 11.20 -11.21
N SER A 27 14.84 11.85 -11.94
CA SER A 27 14.23 13.13 -11.57
C SER A 27 13.23 13.03 -10.42
N ASP A 28 13.00 11.83 -9.87
CA ASP A 28 12.22 11.61 -8.66
C ASP A 28 13.15 11.42 -7.45
N ALA A 29 13.53 12.54 -6.83
CA ALA A 29 14.18 12.56 -5.51
C ALA A 29 13.30 11.93 -4.41
N GLN A 30 12.03 11.62 -4.71
CA GLN A 30 11.13 10.86 -3.87
C GLN A 30 10.91 9.49 -4.53
N GLY A 31 11.83 8.56 -4.31
CA GLY A 31 11.62 7.17 -4.75
C GLY A 31 10.35 6.62 -4.13
N TYR A 32 9.25 6.59 -4.90
CA TYR A 32 7.90 6.07 -4.59
C TYR A 32 7.72 5.69 -3.12
N SER A 33 7.79 6.69 -2.23
CA SER A 33 7.96 6.41 -0.81
C SER A 33 6.62 5.96 -0.28
N SER A 34 6.56 4.73 0.25
CA SER A 34 5.36 4.17 0.89
C SER A 34 4.76 5.12 1.94
N GLU A 35 5.56 6.03 2.46
CA GLU A 35 5.22 7.14 3.36
C GLU A 35 4.08 8.04 2.85
N GLN A 36 3.96 8.29 1.54
CA GLN A 36 2.85 9.09 0.99
C GLN A 36 1.49 8.39 1.08
N ARG A 37 1.45 7.09 1.40
CA ARG A 37 0.22 6.29 1.54
C ARG A 37 -0.27 6.20 2.99
N ASN A 38 0.21 7.04 3.89
CA ASN A 38 -0.22 7.05 5.29
C ASN A 38 -1.54 7.83 5.45
N VAL A 39 -2.58 7.37 4.75
CA VAL A 39 -3.93 7.94 4.87
C VAL A 39 -4.67 7.21 5.97
N GLN A 40 -5.28 7.94 6.89
CA GLN A 40 -6.16 7.36 7.91
C GLN A 40 -7.54 7.07 7.32
N LEU A 41 -8.14 5.96 7.75
CA LEU A 41 -9.50 5.62 7.38
C LEU A 41 -10.45 6.59 8.08
N ALA A 42 -11.43 7.13 7.35
CA ALA A 42 -12.48 7.93 7.98
C ALA A 42 -13.23 7.08 9.02
N ARG A 43 -13.55 7.70 10.16
CA ARG A 43 -14.20 7.02 11.31
C ARG A 43 -15.48 6.29 10.91
N GLU A 44 -16.28 6.89 10.03
CA GLU A 44 -17.53 6.32 9.51
C GLU A 44 -17.31 4.97 8.79
N TYR A 45 -16.19 4.84 8.07
CA TYR A 45 -15.85 3.60 7.39
C TYR A 45 -15.29 2.56 8.35
N GLU A 46 -14.53 2.98 9.36
CA GLU A 46 -14.05 2.09 10.42
C GLU A 46 -15.22 1.47 11.18
N GLU A 47 -16.22 2.27 11.57
CA GLU A 47 -17.42 1.81 12.26
C GLU A 47 -18.19 0.78 11.42
N LYS A 48 -18.26 0.97 10.09
CA LYS A 48 -18.88 -0.02 9.18
C LYS A 48 -18.12 -1.35 9.09
N ILE A 49 -16.78 -1.34 9.18
CA ILE A 49 -16.02 -2.59 9.25
C ILE A 49 -16.22 -3.24 10.62
N LYS A 50 -16.23 -2.46 11.71
CA LYS A 50 -16.47 -2.94 13.08
C LYS A 50 -17.85 -3.57 13.26
N LEU A 51 -18.87 -3.07 12.57
CA LEU A 51 -20.20 -3.69 12.54
C LEU A 51 -20.15 -5.15 12.07
N ASN A 52 -19.16 -5.51 11.24
CA ASN A 52 -18.91 -6.86 10.79
C ASN A 52 -17.71 -7.45 11.54
N GLN A 53 -17.96 -8.01 12.73
CA GLN A 53 -16.92 -8.64 13.57
C GLN A 53 -15.95 -9.57 12.81
N PRO A 54 -16.40 -10.52 11.97
CA PRO A 54 -15.46 -11.40 11.24
C PRO A 54 -14.56 -10.62 10.28
N ALA A 55 -15.12 -9.63 9.57
CA ALA A 55 -14.34 -8.76 8.69
C ALA A 55 -13.34 -7.89 9.46
N TRP A 56 -13.76 -7.35 10.62
CA TRP A 56 -12.89 -6.54 11.49
C TRP A 56 -11.72 -7.34 12.05
N LEU A 57 -11.96 -8.57 12.52
CA LEU A 57 -10.92 -9.48 13.00
C LEU A 57 -9.92 -9.81 11.90
N PHE A 58 -10.41 -10.19 10.71
CA PHE A 58 -9.54 -10.46 9.57
C PHE A 58 -8.72 -9.23 9.17
N PHE A 59 -9.37 -8.07 9.01
CA PHE A 59 -8.71 -6.82 8.67
C PHE A 59 -7.65 -6.40 9.69
N THR A 60 -7.95 -6.54 10.98
CA THR A 60 -7.01 -6.23 12.06
C THR A 60 -5.83 -7.20 12.06
N ASN A 61 -6.04 -8.46 11.68
CA ASN A 61 -5.00 -9.48 11.58
C ASN A 61 -4.13 -9.38 10.30
N LEU A 62 -4.54 -8.60 9.29
CA LEU A 62 -3.75 -8.42 8.07
C LEU A 62 -2.43 -7.68 8.35
N ALA A 63 -1.45 -7.88 7.45
CA ALA A 63 -0.19 -7.16 7.52
C ALA A 63 -0.41 -5.62 7.49
N PRO A 64 0.34 -4.83 8.28
CA PRO A 64 0.19 -3.37 8.31
C PRO A 64 0.31 -2.71 6.93
N SER A 65 1.16 -3.26 6.05
CA SER A 65 1.29 -2.82 4.65
C SER A 65 -0.01 -2.97 3.87
N TYR A 66 -0.66 -4.13 3.99
CA TYR A 66 -1.91 -4.42 3.29
C TYR A 66 -3.08 -3.59 3.84
N LYS A 67 -3.12 -3.35 5.16
CA LYS A 67 -4.10 -2.42 5.76
C LYS A 67 -3.96 -1.02 5.18
N ARG A 68 -2.73 -0.49 5.12
CA ARG A 68 -2.45 0.82 4.52
C ARG A 68 -2.88 0.90 3.06
N ASP A 69 -2.52 -0.09 2.25
CA ASP A 69 -2.93 -0.12 0.84
C ASP A 69 -4.45 -0.21 0.68
N SER A 70 -5.14 -0.95 1.54
CA SER A 70 -6.60 -1.05 1.55
C SER A 70 -7.28 0.27 1.92
N ILE A 71 -6.78 0.95 2.96
CA ILE A 71 -7.29 2.26 3.39
C ILE A 71 -7.06 3.29 2.29
N TRP A 72 -5.86 3.32 1.71
CA TRP A 72 -5.54 4.21 0.60
C TRP A 72 -6.42 3.90 -0.63
N TRP A 73 -6.68 2.62 -0.94
CA TRP A 73 -7.57 2.23 -2.03
C TRP A 73 -8.99 2.74 -1.79
N ILE A 74 -9.53 2.68 -0.57
CA ILE A 74 -10.84 3.26 -0.27
C ILE A 74 -10.79 4.78 -0.38
N MET A 75 -9.86 5.43 0.32
CA MET A 75 -9.77 6.89 0.44
C MET A 75 -9.37 7.60 -0.86
N SER A 76 -8.67 6.92 -1.77
CA SER A 76 -8.28 7.47 -3.09
C SER A 76 -9.47 7.74 -4.01
N ALA A 77 -10.66 7.18 -3.74
CA ALA A 77 -11.85 7.52 -4.49
C ALA A 77 -12.30 8.95 -4.17
N LYS A 78 -12.59 9.75 -5.21
CA LYS A 78 -13.09 11.12 -5.06
C LYS A 78 -14.58 11.17 -4.69
N LYS A 79 -15.37 10.21 -5.15
CA LYS A 79 -16.82 10.12 -4.90
C LYS A 79 -17.10 9.24 -3.68
N GLU A 80 -17.97 9.70 -2.80
CA GLU A 80 -18.36 8.97 -1.58
C GLU A 80 -19.02 7.62 -1.89
N GLU A 81 -19.95 7.57 -2.86
CA GLU A 81 -20.57 6.32 -3.30
C GLU A 81 -19.53 5.26 -3.71
N THR A 82 -18.43 5.70 -4.33
CA THR A 82 -17.35 4.81 -4.73
C THR A 82 -16.54 4.33 -3.52
N ARG A 83 -16.32 5.20 -2.52
CA ARG A 83 -15.70 4.80 -1.25
C ARG A 83 -16.53 3.73 -0.55
N LEU A 84 -17.85 3.91 -0.49
CA LEU A 84 -18.78 2.94 0.08
C LEU A 84 -18.78 1.60 -0.67
N LYS A 85 -18.77 1.63 -2.01
CA LYS A 85 -18.63 0.41 -2.82
C LYS A 85 -17.32 -0.32 -2.53
N ARG A 86 -16.19 0.40 -2.46
CA ARG A 86 -14.88 -0.18 -2.13
C ARG A 86 -14.84 -0.76 -0.71
N LEU A 87 -15.47 -0.08 0.24
CA LEU A 87 -15.61 -0.55 1.61
C LEU A 87 -16.42 -1.85 1.69
N GLY A 88 -17.54 -1.93 0.96
CA GLY A 88 -18.34 -3.15 0.87
C GLY A 88 -17.54 -4.33 0.31
N ILE A 89 -16.70 -4.09 -0.71
CA ILE A 89 -15.79 -5.11 -1.26
C ILE A 89 -14.76 -5.55 -0.21
N LEU A 90 -14.21 -4.63 0.58
CA LEU A 90 -13.29 -4.96 1.68
C LEU A 90 -13.98 -5.87 2.70
N ILE A 91 -15.18 -5.52 3.13
CA ILE A 91 -15.94 -6.29 4.12
C ILE A 91 -16.25 -7.68 3.58
N ALA A 92 -16.88 -7.78 2.40
CA ALA A 92 -17.22 -9.06 1.79
C ALA A 92 -15.99 -9.96 1.53
N SER A 93 -14.87 -9.38 1.12
CA SER A 93 -13.62 -10.14 0.96
C SER A 93 -13.09 -10.62 2.32
N SER A 94 -13.15 -9.76 3.34
CA SER A 94 -12.66 -10.07 4.69
C SER A 94 -13.52 -11.12 5.39
N GLU A 95 -14.84 -11.11 5.17
CA GLU A 95 -15.75 -12.18 5.62
C GLU A 95 -15.40 -13.52 4.98
N ALA A 96 -15.05 -13.53 3.70
CA ALA A 96 -14.55 -14.71 3.01
C ALA A 96 -13.09 -15.06 3.37
N ALA A 97 -12.45 -14.34 4.31
CA ALA A 97 -11.03 -14.45 4.64
C ALA A 97 -10.09 -14.31 3.43
N LEU A 98 -10.52 -13.53 2.42
CA LEU A 98 -9.80 -13.27 1.20
C LEU A 98 -9.30 -11.83 1.12
N LYS A 99 -8.21 -11.64 0.38
CA LYS A 99 -7.73 -10.30 0.02
C LYS A 99 -8.63 -9.70 -1.06
N ILE A 100 -8.79 -8.37 -0.97
CA ILE A 100 -9.49 -7.53 -1.97
C ILE A 100 -9.00 -7.94 -3.36
N PRO A 101 -9.90 -8.33 -4.27
CA PRO A 101 -9.54 -8.79 -5.61
C PRO A 101 -8.65 -7.81 -6.38
N THR A 102 -8.93 -6.51 -6.25
CA THR A 102 -8.19 -5.44 -6.93
C THR A 102 -6.78 -5.20 -6.37
N LEU A 103 -6.49 -5.69 -5.16
CA LEU A 103 -5.16 -5.58 -4.52
C LEU A 103 -4.39 -6.91 -4.56
N ARG A 104 -4.97 -7.98 -5.12
CA ARG A 104 -4.19 -9.19 -5.43
C ARG A 104 -3.25 -8.84 -6.57
N LYS A 105 -1.94 -8.84 -6.29
CA LYS A 105 -0.93 -8.84 -7.36
C LYS A 105 -1.16 -10.10 -8.20
N LYS A 106 -1.29 -9.92 -9.52
CA LYS A 106 -1.21 -11.01 -10.50
C LYS A 106 0.16 -11.66 -10.47
#